data_AF-F9GAD7-F1
#
_entry.id   AF-F9GAD7-F1
#
_cell.length_a   1.000
_cell.length_b   1.000
_cell.length_c   1.000
_cell.angle_alpha   90.00
_cell.angle_beta   90.00
_cell.angle_gamma   90.00
#
_symmetry.space_group_name_H-M   'P 1'
#
loop_
_entity.id
_entity.type
_entity.pdbx_description
1 polymer ?
#
loop_
_entity_poly.entity_id
_entity_poly.type
_entity_poly.pdbx_seq_one_letter_code
_entity_poly.pdbx_strand_id
1 'polypeptide(L)'
;MSDGKDSNLSGNLSGVAKLESSEGWINWNEEIRDLLALSGYDDLLERKRDPPVQGNLSDVAFEEKLDAWHQRQARACGAVRYRLGFRPRQEVQGLNNLANILKTLEQHFKPKGSSVFHDLQQKFDRLTLGNCENVSDFSRQLRKSRDQVLQLDETSQIGQPQLIDKFLNGLGPKYQVFLTAFLQSHSLLPERNLEGIVTKAATTIEEATRAAEQEEH
;
A
#
# COMPACT_ATOMS: atom_id res chain seq x y z
N MET A 1 3.58 -31.43 -14.64
CA MET A 1 4.51 -30.31 -14.89
C MET A 1 3.92 -29.06 -14.26
N SER A 2 4.33 -28.72 -13.03
CA SER A 2 3.85 -27.53 -12.31
C SER A 2 4.92 -27.05 -11.33
N ASP A 3 6.15 -26.84 -11.80
CA ASP A 3 7.28 -26.39 -10.95
C ASP A 3 7.70 -24.93 -11.23
N GLY A 4 7.00 -24.20 -12.10
CA GLY A 4 7.40 -22.86 -12.53
C GLY A 4 6.93 -21.69 -11.65
N LYS A 5 5.96 -21.91 -10.75
CA LYS A 5 5.42 -20.85 -9.87
C LYS A 5 5.96 -20.91 -8.43
N ASP A 6 6.42 -22.08 -8.00
CA ASP A 6 6.80 -22.31 -6.60
C ASP A 6 8.18 -21.69 -6.24
N SER A 7 9.02 -21.37 -7.24
CA SER A 7 10.32 -20.73 -7.04
C SER A 7 10.23 -19.24 -6.66
N ASN A 8 9.14 -18.55 -6.99
CA ASN A 8 9.03 -17.09 -6.80
C ASN A 8 8.67 -16.67 -5.36
N LEU A 9 8.06 -17.53 -4.55
CA LEU A 9 7.67 -17.16 -3.18
C LEU A 9 8.88 -17.05 -2.25
N SER A 10 9.70 -18.10 -2.25
CA SER A 10 10.75 -18.29 -1.24
C SER A 10 11.88 -17.26 -1.40
N GLY A 11 12.25 -16.93 -2.64
CA GLY A 11 13.25 -15.89 -2.92
C GLY A 11 12.80 -14.49 -2.50
N ASN A 12 11.55 -14.13 -2.81
CA ASN A 12 11.00 -12.80 -2.56
C ASN A 12 10.68 -12.55 -1.07
N LEU A 13 10.41 -13.60 -0.30
CA LEU A 13 10.11 -13.49 1.13
C LEU A 13 11.30 -12.99 1.96
N SER A 14 12.54 -13.19 1.50
CA SER A 14 13.75 -12.84 2.29
C SER A 14 13.86 -11.33 2.57
N GLY A 15 13.38 -10.48 1.67
CA GLY A 15 13.48 -9.01 1.75
C GLY A 15 12.50 -8.33 2.72
N VAL A 16 11.38 -8.97 3.07
CA VAL A 16 10.28 -8.32 3.81
C VAL A 16 10.49 -8.36 5.31
N ALA A 17 10.93 -7.31 6.03
CA ALA A 17 11.29 -7.42 7.46
C ALA A 17 10.29 -8.23 8.33
N LYS A 18 10.72 -8.92 9.40
CA LYS A 18 9.77 -9.65 10.24
C LYS A 18 8.87 -8.68 11.02
N LEU A 19 7.58 -8.99 11.12
CA LEU A 19 6.68 -8.29 12.02
C LEU A 19 6.96 -8.75 13.45
N GLU A 20 7.45 -7.86 14.31
CA GLU A 20 7.72 -8.15 15.73
C GLU A 20 6.75 -7.42 16.66
N SER A 21 6.28 -6.23 16.25
CA SER A 21 5.38 -5.38 17.03
C SER A 21 4.50 -4.52 16.12
N SER A 22 3.77 -3.56 16.69
CA SER A 22 3.04 -2.56 15.90
C SER A 22 3.97 -1.62 15.13
N GLU A 23 5.21 -1.46 15.58
CA GLU A 23 6.24 -0.75 14.85
C GLU A 23 6.59 -1.53 13.56
N GLY A 24 6.53 -0.85 12.42
CA GLY A 24 6.77 -1.46 11.12
C GLY A 24 5.56 -2.16 10.49
N TRP A 25 4.41 -2.23 11.19
CA TRP A 25 3.16 -2.83 10.65
C TRP A 25 2.81 -2.32 9.25
N ILE A 26 2.85 -1.01 9.05
CA ILE A 26 2.41 -0.38 7.79
C ILE A 26 3.23 -0.90 6.61
N ASN A 27 4.56 -0.78 6.69
CA ASN A 27 5.46 -1.30 5.65
C ASN A 27 5.34 -2.82 5.49
N TRP A 28 5.26 -3.56 6.61
CA TRP A 28 5.13 -5.01 6.58
C TRP A 28 3.85 -5.47 5.87
N ASN A 29 2.72 -4.82 6.17
CA ASN A 29 1.43 -5.15 5.59
C ASN A 29 1.39 -4.85 4.09
N GLU A 30 1.99 -3.73 3.65
CA GLU A 30 2.18 -3.42 2.22
C GLU A 30 2.99 -4.52 1.53
N GLU A 31 4.21 -4.77 2.02
CA GLU A 31 5.16 -5.71 1.40
C GLU A 31 4.62 -7.15 1.34
N ILE A 32 3.91 -7.61 2.38
CA ILE A 32 3.28 -8.93 2.38
C ILE A 32 2.12 -9.01 1.40
N ARG A 33 1.30 -7.96 1.27
CA ARG A 33 0.18 -7.95 0.32
C ARG A 33 0.67 -7.94 -1.12
N ASP A 34 1.69 -7.15 -1.41
CA ASP A 34 2.34 -7.14 -2.72
C ASP A 34 2.93 -8.51 -3.06
N LEU A 35 3.60 -9.15 -2.11
CA LEU A 35 4.16 -10.48 -2.31
C LEU A 35 3.06 -11.52 -2.56
N LEU A 36 1.95 -11.48 -1.80
CA LEU A 36 0.80 -12.37 -2.03
C LEU A 36 0.19 -12.16 -3.42
N ALA A 37 0.06 -10.91 -3.88
CA ALA A 37 -0.48 -10.58 -5.19
C ALA A 37 0.43 -11.04 -6.34
N LEU A 38 1.73 -10.73 -6.26
CA LEU A 38 2.73 -11.20 -7.23
C LEU A 38 2.79 -12.72 -7.34
N SER A 39 2.41 -13.39 -6.26
CA SER A 39 2.42 -14.85 -6.16
C SER A 39 1.07 -15.50 -6.49
N GLY A 40 0.06 -14.71 -6.84
CA GLY A 40 -1.27 -15.16 -7.23
C GLY A 40 -2.09 -15.75 -6.09
N TYR A 41 -1.92 -15.23 -4.88
CA TYR A 41 -2.72 -15.56 -3.69
C TYR A 41 -3.66 -14.42 -3.25
N ASP A 42 -3.69 -13.31 -3.97
CA ASP A 42 -4.64 -12.20 -3.78
C ASP A 42 -6.10 -12.69 -3.80
N ASP A 43 -6.40 -13.65 -4.70
CA ASP A 43 -7.74 -14.22 -4.81
C ASP A 43 -8.23 -14.91 -3.53
N LEU A 44 -7.33 -15.36 -2.65
CA LEU A 44 -7.67 -15.96 -1.34
C LEU A 44 -8.12 -14.92 -0.31
N LEU A 45 -7.91 -13.63 -0.55
CA LEU A 45 -8.36 -12.56 0.34
C LEU A 45 -9.79 -12.12 0.04
N GLU A 46 -10.24 -12.35 -1.21
CA GLU A 46 -11.53 -11.90 -1.71
C GLU A 46 -12.36 -13.09 -2.22
N ARG A 47 -12.18 -13.45 -3.50
CA ARG A 47 -13.06 -14.37 -4.25
C ARG A 47 -13.03 -15.82 -3.76
N LYS A 48 -11.89 -16.30 -3.29
CA LYS A 48 -11.63 -17.67 -2.84
C LYS A 48 -11.27 -17.74 -1.36
N ARG A 49 -11.78 -16.77 -0.59
CA ARG A 49 -11.58 -16.69 0.85
C ARG A 49 -12.12 -17.92 1.58
N ASP A 50 -13.32 -18.34 1.21
CA ASP A 50 -14.01 -19.47 1.84
C ASP A 50 -13.74 -20.77 1.08
N PRO A 51 -13.82 -21.93 1.76
CA PRO A 51 -13.68 -23.22 1.10
C PRO A 51 -14.72 -23.39 -0.02
N PRO A 52 -14.39 -24.11 -1.10
CA PRO A 52 -15.34 -24.40 -2.15
C PRO A 52 -16.54 -25.16 -1.57
N VAL A 53 -17.72 -24.92 -2.14
CA VAL A 53 -18.94 -25.70 -1.88
C VAL A 53 -19.12 -26.77 -2.95
N GLN A 54 -19.70 -27.91 -2.58
CA GLN A 54 -19.87 -29.06 -3.48
C GLN A 54 -20.72 -28.74 -4.70
N GLY A 55 -21.90 -28.14 -4.51
CA GLY A 55 -22.81 -27.79 -5.60
C GLY A 55 -23.17 -29.00 -6.48
N ASN A 56 -22.97 -28.87 -7.79
CA ASN A 56 -23.25 -29.94 -8.77
C ASN A 56 -22.00 -30.78 -9.11
N LEU A 57 -20.90 -30.63 -8.38
CA LEU A 57 -19.69 -31.42 -8.61
C LEU A 57 -19.90 -32.86 -8.11
N SER A 58 -19.28 -33.82 -8.80
CA SER A 58 -19.13 -35.17 -8.25
C SER A 58 -18.27 -35.12 -6.98
N ASP A 59 -18.41 -36.13 -6.11
CA ASP A 59 -17.64 -36.22 -4.87
C ASP A 59 -16.13 -36.12 -5.13
N VAL A 60 -15.63 -36.86 -6.13
CA VAL A 60 -14.21 -36.83 -6.54
C VAL A 60 -13.76 -35.43 -6.98
N ALA A 61 -14.55 -34.76 -7.84
CA ALA A 61 -14.19 -33.42 -8.34
C ALA A 61 -14.28 -32.36 -7.23
N PHE A 62 -15.15 -32.57 -6.24
CA PHE A 62 -15.25 -31.71 -5.06
C PHE A 62 -14.04 -31.89 -4.15
N GLU A 63 -13.65 -33.13 -3.84
CA GLU A 63 -12.48 -33.45 -3.02
C GLU A 63 -11.20 -32.89 -3.63
N GLU A 64 -10.95 -33.09 -4.93
CA GLU A 64 -9.78 -32.52 -5.63
C GLU A 64 -9.73 -30.99 -5.52
N LYS A 65 -10.88 -30.33 -5.67
CA LYS A 65 -10.98 -28.87 -5.58
C LYS A 65 -10.76 -28.36 -4.14
N LEU A 66 -11.27 -29.09 -3.16
CA LEU A 66 -11.10 -28.78 -1.75
C LEU A 66 -9.64 -28.95 -1.31
N ASP A 67 -9.00 -30.04 -1.71
CA ASP A 67 -7.57 -30.29 -1.46
C ASP A 67 -6.69 -29.21 -2.12
N ALA A 68 -6.98 -28.86 -3.38
CA ALA A 68 -6.26 -27.78 -4.06
C ALA A 68 -6.42 -26.43 -3.32
N TRP A 69 -7.62 -26.14 -2.79
CA TRP A 69 -7.85 -24.95 -1.98
C TRP A 69 -7.06 -25.00 -0.66
N HIS A 70 -7.07 -26.14 0.05
CA HIS A 70 -6.31 -26.33 1.30
C HIS A 70 -4.81 -26.17 1.08
N GLN A 71 -4.26 -26.72 -0.01
CA GLN A 71 -2.85 -26.58 -0.36
C GLN A 71 -2.48 -25.11 -0.62
N ARG A 72 -3.33 -24.36 -1.34
CA ARG A 72 -3.12 -22.92 -1.58
C ARG A 72 -3.16 -22.13 -0.27
N GLN A 73 -4.13 -22.40 0.61
CA GLN A 73 -4.22 -21.78 1.94
C GLN A 73 -2.98 -22.08 2.77
N ALA A 74 -2.54 -23.34 2.82
CA ALA A 74 -1.36 -23.77 3.57
C ALA A 74 -0.08 -23.05 3.09
N ARG A 75 0.12 -22.93 1.77
CA ARG A 75 1.26 -22.20 1.19
C ARG A 75 1.24 -20.73 1.57
N ALA A 76 0.12 -20.03 1.34
CA ALA A 76 -0.01 -18.61 1.64
C ALA A 76 0.12 -18.32 3.16
N CYS A 77 -0.55 -19.11 3.99
CA CYS A 77 -0.44 -19.00 5.45
C CYS A 77 1.00 -19.29 5.93
N GLY A 78 1.67 -20.27 5.33
CA GLY A 78 3.07 -20.57 5.61
C GLY A 78 3.99 -19.40 5.29
N ALA A 79 3.78 -18.76 4.14
CA ALA A 79 4.54 -17.58 3.70
C ALA A 79 4.38 -16.39 4.65
N VAL A 80 3.14 -16.05 5.03
CA VAL A 80 2.88 -14.99 6.01
C VAL A 80 3.53 -15.31 7.33
N ARG A 81 3.31 -16.52 7.88
CA ARG A 81 3.92 -16.94 9.15
C ARG A 81 5.43 -16.85 9.12
N TYR A 82 6.08 -17.20 8.00
CA TYR A 82 7.54 -17.11 7.85
C TYR A 82 8.09 -15.70 8.12
N ARG A 83 7.31 -14.64 7.85
CA ARG A 83 7.66 -13.24 8.14
C ARG A 83 7.01 -12.68 9.40
N LEU A 84 6.50 -13.55 10.28
CA LEU A 84 6.10 -13.19 11.64
C LEU A 84 7.21 -13.52 12.64
N GLY A 85 7.44 -12.57 13.54
CA GLY A 85 8.17 -12.75 14.78
C GLY A 85 7.45 -13.65 15.78
N PHE A 86 8.00 -13.76 16.99
CA PHE A 86 7.49 -14.72 17.98
C PHE A 86 6.05 -14.42 18.41
N ARG A 87 5.79 -13.18 18.86
CA ARG A 87 4.47 -12.79 19.39
C ARG A 87 3.37 -12.83 18.31
N PRO A 88 3.52 -12.20 17.13
CA PRO A 88 2.46 -12.27 16.11
C PRO A 88 2.17 -13.69 15.63
N ARG A 89 3.17 -14.58 15.64
CA ARG A 89 2.99 -15.99 15.32
C ARG A 89 2.13 -16.73 16.36
N GLN A 90 2.24 -16.39 17.64
CA GLN A 90 1.37 -16.94 18.68
C GLN A 90 -0.07 -16.48 18.49
N GLU A 91 -0.29 -15.20 18.16
CA GLU A 91 -1.64 -14.63 17.97
C GLU A 91 -2.44 -15.33 16.85
N VAL A 92 -1.75 -15.86 15.84
CA VAL A 92 -2.39 -16.53 14.69
C VAL A 92 -2.26 -18.06 14.73
N GLN A 93 -1.86 -18.61 15.88
CA GLN A 93 -1.71 -20.05 16.04
C GLN A 93 -3.06 -20.76 15.80
N GLY A 94 -3.02 -21.84 15.01
CA GLY A 94 -4.23 -22.62 14.67
C GLY A 94 -5.09 -22.03 13.54
N LEU A 95 -4.87 -20.78 13.12
CA LEU A 95 -5.62 -20.18 12.01
C LEU A 95 -5.09 -20.64 10.66
N ASN A 96 -5.86 -21.39 9.86
CA ASN A 96 -5.41 -21.92 8.57
C ASN A 96 -6.07 -21.25 7.35
N ASN A 97 -6.63 -20.07 7.56
CA ASN A 97 -7.22 -19.24 6.52
C ASN A 97 -6.48 -17.91 6.45
N LEU A 98 -5.94 -17.57 5.28
CA LEU A 98 -5.10 -16.40 5.05
C LEU A 98 -5.79 -15.09 5.47
N ALA A 99 -7.06 -14.91 5.10
CA ALA A 99 -7.81 -13.72 5.43
C ALA A 99 -8.01 -13.57 6.95
N ASN A 100 -8.24 -14.69 7.65
CA ASN A 100 -8.35 -14.68 9.11
C ASN A 100 -7.01 -14.34 9.78
N ILE A 101 -5.88 -14.90 9.29
CA ILE A 101 -4.54 -14.53 9.79
C ILE A 101 -4.32 -13.03 9.65
N LEU A 102 -4.49 -12.47 8.44
CA LEU A 102 -4.24 -11.04 8.20
C LEU A 102 -5.16 -10.15 9.03
N LYS A 103 -6.44 -10.52 9.18
CA LYS A 103 -7.39 -9.79 10.03
C LYS A 103 -6.97 -9.80 11.50
N THR A 104 -6.57 -10.96 12.04
CA THR A 104 -6.11 -11.07 13.43
C THR A 104 -4.84 -10.26 13.66
N LEU A 105 -3.92 -10.24 12.69
CA LEU A 105 -2.71 -9.42 12.78
C LEU A 105 -3.06 -7.93 12.75
N GLU A 106 -3.96 -7.50 11.87
CA GLU A 106 -4.39 -6.11 11.80
C GLU A 106 -5.03 -5.65 13.11
N GLN A 107 -5.86 -6.48 13.73
CA GLN A 107 -6.53 -6.16 15.00
C GLN A 107 -5.53 -5.88 16.14
N HIS A 108 -4.43 -6.63 16.20
CA HIS A 108 -3.45 -6.58 17.29
C HIS A 108 -2.25 -5.67 17.02
N PHE A 109 -1.82 -5.55 15.76
CA PHE A 109 -0.56 -4.90 15.41
C PHE A 109 -0.74 -3.62 14.61
N LYS A 110 -1.91 -3.36 13.99
CA LYS A 110 -2.14 -2.06 13.34
C LYS A 110 -1.98 -0.94 14.36
N PRO A 111 -1.05 0.01 14.15
CA PRO A 111 -0.85 1.10 15.08
C PRO A 111 -2.10 1.96 15.14
N LYS A 112 -2.40 2.46 16.34
CA LYS A 112 -3.56 3.31 16.62
C LYS A 112 -3.14 4.47 17.49
N GLY A 113 -3.92 5.53 17.44
CA GLY A 113 -3.79 6.67 18.34
C GLY A 113 -2.91 7.79 17.81
N SER A 114 -3.02 8.92 18.50
CA SER A 114 -2.51 10.22 18.04
C SER A 114 -0.98 10.29 17.96
N SER A 115 -0.24 9.50 18.73
CA SER A 115 1.23 9.53 18.69
C SER A 115 1.76 9.05 17.34
N VAL A 116 1.28 7.91 16.85
CA VAL A 116 1.73 7.36 15.56
C VAL A 116 1.29 8.28 14.41
N PHE A 117 0.07 8.80 14.49
CA PHE A 117 -0.39 9.82 13.54
C PHE A 117 0.54 11.04 13.54
N HIS A 118 0.88 11.58 14.71
CA HIS A 118 1.79 12.71 14.84
C HIS A 118 3.17 12.43 14.23
N ASP A 119 3.73 11.24 14.47
CA ASP A 119 5.03 10.87 13.93
C ASP A 119 5.01 10.74 12.40
N LEU A 120 3.95 10.14 11.82
CA LEU A 120 3.79 10.05 10.37
C LEU A 120 3.55 11.44 9.74
N GLN A 121 2.71 12.27 10.37
CA GLN A 121 2.46 13.64 9.92
C GLN A 121 3.75 14.47 9.96
N GLN A 122 4.54 14.36 11.04
CA GLN A 122 5.81 15.05 11.14
C GLN A 122 6.81 14.60 10.05
N LYS A 123 6.84 13.30 9.71
CA LYS A 123 7.65 12.80 8.58
C LYS A 123 7.19 13.40 7.25
N PHE A 124 5.87 13.42 7.01
CA PHE A 124 5.29 14.06 5.83
C PHE A 124 5.66 15.55 5.75
N ASP A 125 5.49 16.30 6.84
CA ASP A 125 5.74 17.74 6.91
C ASP A 125 7.22 18.09 6.72
N ARG A 126 8.14 17.22 7.14
CA ARG A 126 9.59 17.43 6.98
C ARG A 126 10.13 17.00 5.62
N LEU A 127 9.37 16.22 4.85
CA LEU A 127 9.83 15.73 3.56
C LEU A 127 9.97 16.88 2.55
N THR A 128 11.14 16.96 1.94
CA THR A 128 11.51 17.91 0.89
C THR A 128 12.36 17.22 -0.18
N LEU A 129 12.55 17.86 -1.33
CA LEU A 129 13.46 17.38 -2.37
C LEU A 129 14.88 17.18 -1.82
N GLY A 130 15.33 17.99 -0.87
CA GLY A 130 16.65 17.84 -0.23
C GLY A 130 16.83 16.53 0.56
N ASN A 131 15.74 15.81 0.84
CA ASN A 131 15.77 14.48 1.47
C ASN A 131 15.76 13.32 0.46
N CYS A 132 15.67 13.63 -0.83
CA CYS A 132 15.38 12.67 -1.90
C CYS A 132 16.45 12.73 -2.99
N GLU A 133 16.50 11.71 -3.84
CA GLU A 133 17.51 11.63 -4.92
C GLU A 133 17.23 12.60 -6.06
N ASN A 134 15.95 12.79 -6.40
CA ASN A 134 15.46 13.63 -7.49
C ASN A 134 13.96 13.93 -7.30
N VAL A 135 13.40 14.74 -8.20
CA VAL A 135 11.98 15.13 -8.18
C VAL A 135 11.03 13.92 -8.19
N SER A 136 11.33 12.88 -8.98
CA SER A 136 10.49 11.68 -9.05
C SER A 136 10.47 10.91 -7.73
N ASP A 137 11.64 10.72 -7.10
CA ASP A 137 11.75 10.10 -5.78
C ASP A 137 11.00 10.92 -4.73
N PHE A 138 11.14 12.25 -4.74
CA PHE A 138 10.41 13.11 -3.81
C PHE A 138 8.89 12.96 -3.93
N SER A 139 8.35 13.00 -5.15
CA SER A 139 6.93 12.77 -5.42
C SER A 139 6.45 11.38 -4.97
N ARG A 140 7.28 10.35 -5.20
CA ARG A 140 7.00 8.98 -4.74
C ARG A 140 6.96 8.89 -3.22
N GLN A 141 7.93 9.48 -2.51
CA GLN A 141 8.00 9.46 -1.05
C GLN A 141 6.83 10.23 -0.42
N LEU A 142 6.41 11.36 -1.02
CA LEU A 142 5.24 12.10 -0.56
C LEU A 142 3.95 11.29 -0.67
N ARG A 143 3.72 10.64 -1.83
CA ARG A 143 2.57 9.75 -2.01
C ARG A 143 2.59 8.60 -1.01
N LYS A 144 3.76 7.97 -0.81
CA LYS A 144 3.94 6.93 0.20
C LYS A 144 3.56 7.44 1.60
N SER A 145 4.11 8.58 2.04
CA SER A 145 3.79 9.14 3.36
C SER A 145 2.30 9.47 3.52
N ARG A 146 1.65 10.02 2.48
CA ARG A 146 0.19 10.22 2.48
C ARG A 146 -0.55 8.90 2.70
N ASP A 147 -0.20 7.87 1.96
CA ASP A 147 -0.90 6.58 2.00
C ASP A 147 -0.69 5.88 3.34
N GLN A 148 0.48 6.06 3.98
CA GLN A 148 0.75 5.57 5.33
C GLN A 148 -0.11 6.27 6.39
N VAL A 149 -0.32 7.58 6.27
CA VAL A 149 -1.23 8.34 7.16
C VAL A 149 -2.66 7.82 6.98
N LEU A 150 -3.13 7.74 5.73
CA LEU A 150 -4.48 7.23 5.40
C LEU A 150 -4.74 5.81 5.91
N GLN A 151 -3.71 4.97 5.94
CA GLN A 151 -3.81 3.61 6.49
C GLN A 151 -4.14 3.59 7.99
N LEU A 152 -3.80 4.63 8.76
CA LEU A 152 -4.16 4.72 10.17
C LEU A 152 -5.68 4.87 10.34
N ASP A 153 -6.26 5.84 9.63
CA ASP A 153 -7.68 6.16 9.70
C ASP A 153 -8.14 6.94 8.45
N GLU A 154 -9.35 6.67 7.96
CA GLU A 154 -9.90 7.32 6.77
C GLU A 154 -10.02 8.85 6.91
N THR A 155 -10.23 9.34 8.13
CA THR A 155 -10.35 10.79 8.41
C THR A 155 -9.05 11.55 8.26
N SER A 156 -7.92 10.85 8.20
CA SER A 156 -6.58 11.41 8.04
C SER A 156 -6.17 11.68 6.58
N GLN A 157 -7.12 11.56 5.65
CA GLN A 157 -6.88 11.73 4.23
C GLN A 157 -6.27 13.11 3.90
N ILE A 158 -5.06 13.09 3.33
CA ILE A 158 -4.46 14.28 2.72
C ILE A 158 -4.94 14.38 1.28
N GLY A 159 -5.67 15.45 0.98
CA GLY A 159 -6.21 15.69 -0.36
C GLY A 159 -5.11 16.00 -1.39
N GLN A 160 -5.45 15.81 -2.65
CA GLN A 160 -4.55 16.09 -3.77
C GLN A 160 -4.04 17.53 -3.82
N PRO A 161 -4.86 18.58 -3.57
CA PRO A 161 -4.37 19.96 -3.54
C PRO A 161 -3.30 20.16 -2.45
N GLN A 162 -3.50 19.60 -1.25
CA GLN A 162 -2.54 19.68 -0.15
C GLN A 162 -1.25 18.91 -0.48
N LEU A 163 -1.36 17.76 -1.13
CA LEU A 163 -0.20 16.99 -1.57
C LEU A 163 0.64 17.74 -2.61
N ILE A 164 -0.01 18.36 -3.60
CA ILE A 164 0.68 19.13 -4.64
C ILE A 164 1.29 20.40 -4.04
N ASP A 165 0.56 21.12 -3.19
CA ASP A 165 1.11 22.29 -2.49
C ASP A 165 2.33 21.91 -1.66
N LYS A 166 2.28 20.79 -0.93
CA LYS A 166 3.43 20.25 -0.19
C LYS A 166 4.61 19.90 -1.09
N PHE A 167 4.33 19.25 -2.23
CA PHE A 167 5.35 18.94 -3.24
C PHE A 167 6.02 20.21 -3.76
N LEU A 168 5.24 21.16 -4.26
CA LEU A 168 5.72 22.43 -4.81
C LEU A 168 6.57 23.22 -3.81
N ASN A 169 6.09 23.35 -2.56
CA ASN A 169 6.82 24.04 -1.50
C ASN A 169 8.08 23.29 -1.04
N GLY A 170 8.11 21.97 -1.23
CA GLY A 170 9.24 21.12 -0.86
C GLY A 170 10.34 21.00 -1.93
N LEU A 171 10.15 21.54 -3.14
CA LEU A 171 11.15 21.54 -4.21
C LEU A 171 12.39 22.40 -3.87
N GLY A 172 12.20 23.41 -3.01
CA GLY A 172 13.27 24.30 -2.55
C GLY A 172 13.53 25.48 -3.51
N PRO A 173 14.48 26.37 -3.14
CA PRO A 173 14.60 27.70 -3.70
C PRO A 173 14.98 27.74 -5.19
N LYS A 174 15.61 26.68 -5.72
CA LYS A 174 15.97 26.58 -7.15
C LYS A 174 14.76 26.60 -8.07
N TYR A 175 13.59 26.16 -7.58
CA TYR A 175 12.36 26.03 -8.35
C TYR A 175 11.43 27.24 -8.20
N GLN A 176 11.87 28.36 -7.62
CA GLN A 176 10.97 29.49 -7.33
C GLN A 176 10.36 30.12 -8.60
N VAL A 177 11.12 30.17 -9.70
CA VAL A 177 10.64 30.68 -10.99
C VAL A 177 9.61 29.71 -11.58
N PHE A 178 9.94 28.42 -11.61
CA PHE A 178 9.05 27.34 -12.00
C PHE A 178 7.72 27.38 -11.22
N LEU A 179 7.78 27.47 -9.89
CA LEU A 179 6.61 27.50 -9.01
C LEU A 179 5.65 28.63 -9.41
N THR A 180 6.20 29.80 -9.69
CA THR A 180 5.43 30.98 -10.10
C THR A 180 4.73 30.73 -11.44
N ALA A 181 5.45 30.22 -12.44
CA ALA A 181 4.90 29.91 -13.76
C ALA A 181 3.87 28.76 -13.71
N PHE A 182 4.12 27.76 -12.88
CA PHE A 182 3.25 26.60 -12.68
C PHE A 182 1.90 27.04 -12.13
N LEU A 183 1.88 27.80 -11.04
CA LEU A 183 0.64 28.28 -10.41
C LEU A 183 -0.16 29.26 -11.28
N GLN A 184 0.47 29.91 -12.27
CA GLN A 184 -0.23 30.75 -13.25
C GLN A 184 -0.94 29.94 -14.35
N SER A 185 -0.41 28.76 -14.67
CA SER A 185 -0.88 27.93 -15.79
C SER A 185 -1.72 26.73 -15.35
N HIS A 186 -1.61 26.30 -14.10
CA HIS A 186 -2.23 25.10 -13.55
C HIS A 186 -3.20 25.44 -12.41
N SER A 187 -4.30 24.70 -12.30
CA SER A 187 -5.30 24.86 -11.26
C SER A 187 -5.18 23.72 -10.24
N LEU A 188 -4.79 24.03 -8.99
CA LEU A 188 -4.74 23.01 -7.92
C LEU A 188 -6.13 22.53 -7.49
N LEU A 189 -7.16 23.33 -7.77
CA LEU A 189 -8.55 23.03 -7.48
C LEU A 189 -9.32 22.87 -8.79
N PRO A 190 -10.32 21.97 -8.86
CA PRO A 190 -11.12 21.82 -10.05
C PRO A 190 -12.05 23.02 -10.21
N GLU A 191 -12.24 23.48 -11.44
CA GLU A 191 -13.25 24.49 -11.76
C GLU A 191 -14.58 23.78 -12.02
N ARG A 192 -15.66 24.38 -11.54
CA ARG A 192 -17.02 23.83 -11.65
C ARG A 192 -17.98 24.87 -12.21
N ASN A 193 -18.97 24.42 -12.97
CA ASN A 193 -20.10 25.27 -13.35
C ASN A 193 -21.08 25.48 -12.17
N LEU A 194 -22.15 26.24 -12.42
CA LEU A 194 -23.18 26.53 -11.41
C LEU A 194 -23.91 25.29 -10.90
N GLU A 195 -23.92 24.21 -11.70
CA GLU A 195 -24.49 22.91 -11.37
C GLU A 195 -23.53 22.01 -10.58
N GLY A 196 -22.31 22.47 -10.28
CA GLY A 196 -21.30 21.72 -9.55
C GLY A 196 -20.55 20.68 -10.39
N ILE A 197 -20.77 20.64 -11.71
CA ILE A 197 -20.08 19.75 -12.65
C ILE A 197 -18.69 20.32 -12.92
N VAL A 198 -17.67 19.46 -12.89
CA VAL A 198 -16.28 19.84 -13.18
C VAL A 198 -16.16 20.24 -14.65
N THR A 199 -15.79 21.49 -14.90
CA THR A 199 -15.53 22.06 -16.24
C THR A 199 -14.06 22.05 -16.60
N LYS A 200 -13.17 22.10 -15.60
CA LYS A 200 -11.72 21.96 -15.75
C LYS A 200 -11.19 21.09 -14.61
N ALA A 201 -10.46 20.03 -14.96
CA ALA A 201 -9.85 19.15 -13.98
C ALA A 201 -8.78 19.88 -13.17
N ALA A 202 -8.66 19.49 -11.90
CA ALA A 202 -7.53 19.90 -11.08
C ALA A 202 -6.26 19.19 -11.56
N THR A 203 -5.13 19.86 -11.40
CA THR A 203 -3.82 19.29 -11.69
C THR A 203 -3.54 18.08 -10.80
N THR A 204 -2.85 17.09 -11.37
CA THR A 204 -2.42 15.88 -10.66
C THR A 204 -1.00 16.00 -10.12
N ILE A 205 -0.68 15.16 -9.13
CA ILE A 205 0.69 15.10 -8.62
C ILE A 205 1.65 14.59 -9.70
N GLU A 206 1.20 13.68 -10.57
CA GLU A 206 1.96 13.19 -11.72
C GLU A 206 2.26 14.31 -12.74
N GLU A 207 1.28 15.17 -13.03
CA GLU A 207 1.47 16.34 -13.89
C GLU A 207 2.47 17.33 -13.28
N ALA A 208 2.32 17.64 -11.99
CA ALA A 208 3.23 18.52 -11.26
C ALA A 208 4.66 17.95 -11.22
N THR A 209 4.79 16.64 -11.01
CA THR A 209 6.08 15.94 -10.98
C THR A 209 6.78 16.06 -12.32
N ARG A 210 6.10 15.72 -13.42
CA ARG A 210 6.65 15.79 -14.77
C ARG A 210 7.05 17.22 -15.16
N ALA A 211 6.27 18.21 -14.74
CA ALA A 211 6.60 19.61 -15.01
C ALA A 211 7.87 20.05 -14.26
N ALA A 212 8.03 19.63 -13.00
CA ALA A 212 9.23 19.94 -12.22
C ALA A 212 10.48 19.18 -12.71
N GLU A 213 10.35 17.95 -13.21
CA GLU A 213 11.47 17.19 -13.79
C GLU A 213 12.10 17.90 -15.00
N GLN A 214 11.30 18.65 -15.79
CA GLN A 214 11.82 19.40 -16.93
C GLN A 214 12.77 20.53 -16.53
N GLU A 215 12.71 20.97 -15.27
CA GLU A 215 13.56 22.03 -14.70
C GLU A 215 14.81 21.46 -13.99
N GLU A 216 14.96 20.14 -13.87
CA GLU A 216 16.18 19.52 -13.31
C GLU A 216 17.40 19.61 -14.24
N HIS A 217 17.21 20.08 -15.48
CA HIS A 217 18.21 20.10 -16.56
C HIS A 217 18.94 21.44 -16.72
#